data_AF-A0A353T2G8-F1
#
_entry.id   AF-A0A353T2G8-F1
#
_cell.length_a   1.000
_cell.length_b   1.000
_cell.length_c   1.000
_cell.angle_alpha   90.00
_cell.angle_beta   90.00
_cell.angle_gamma   90.00
#
_symmetry.space_group_name_H-M   'P 1'
#
loop_
_entity.id
_entity.type
_entity.pdbx_description
1 polymer ?
#
loop_
_entity_poly.entity_id
_entity_poly.type
_entity_poly.pdbx_seq_one_letter_code
_entity_poly.pdbx_strand_id
1 'polypeptide(L)'
;MEPLTAHFSLNGCGESFTSLDKRGQKINLWTKDAHGVETKDMYKPVPFYMSSRGYGVFIHTSAPVTLDFGQAYHEASTVFSADPILDLFLFTGDYR
;
A
#
# COMPACT_ATOMS: atom_id res chain seq x y z
N MET A 1 27.26 -0.91 -2.82
CA MET A 1 25.80 -0.76 -2.87
C MET A 1 25.25 -2.01 -2.23
N GLU A 2 24.88 -1.95 -0.95
CA GLU A 2 24.36 -3.12 -0.22
C GLU A 2 23.02 -3.52 -0.84
N PRO A 3 22.76 -4.82 -1.07
CA PRO A 3 21.44 -5.31 -1.43
C PRO A 3 20.44 -4.89 -0.35
N LEU A 4 19.16 -4.72 -0.72
CA LEU A 4 18.07 -4.41 0.21
C LEU A 4 17.91 -5.56 1.22
N THR A 5 18.75 -5.55 2.25
CA THR A 5 18.71 -6.49 3.37
C THR A 5 17.34 -6.39 4.05
N ALA A 6 16.83 -7.57 4.41
CA ALA A 6 15.54 -7.81 5.02
C ALA A 6 15.29 -6.90 6.24
N HIS A 7 14.04 -6.83 6.71
CA HIS A 7 13.57 -6.03 7.86
C HIS A 7 13.06 -4.61 7.54
N PHE A 8 12.27 -4.46 6.47
CA PHE A 8 11.22 -3.44 6.50
C PHE A 8 9.85 -4.06 6.22
N SER A 9 8.80 -3.44 6.78
CA SER A 9 7.41 -3.80 6.52
C SER A 9 6.67 -2.61 5.91
N LEU A 10 5.60 -2.92 5.18
CA LEU A 10 4.67 -1.93 4.65
C LEU A 10 3.29 -2.22 5.25
N ASN A 11 2.65 -1.21 5.84
CA ASN A 11 1.39 -1.37 6.58
C ASN A 11 0.39 -0.28 6.17
N GLY A 12 -0.90 -0.48 6.45
CA GLY A 12 -1.97 0.46 6.11
C GLY A 12 -2.88 -0.08 5.01
N CYS A 13 -3.14 0.73 3.98
CA CYS A 13 -4.07 0.44 2.88
C CYS A 13 -5.56 0.38 3.27
N GLY A 14 -5.90 0.81 4.49
CA GLY A 14 -7.25 0.73 5.04
C GLY A 14 -7.53 -0.56 5.81
N GLU A 15 -8.80 -0.97 5.86
CA GLU A 15 -9.27 -2.17 6.56
C GLU A 15 -9.04 -3.43 5.71
N SER A 16 -7.80 -3.92 5.69
CA SER A 16 -7.41 -5.12 4.96
C SER A 16 -7.26 -6.31 5.91
N PHE A 17 -7.92 -7.44 5.59
CA PHE A 17 -7.84 -8.69 6.36
C PHE A 17 -6.77 -9.68 5.86
N THR A 18 -5.94 -9.27 4.91
CA THR A 18 -4.72 -10.00 4.55
C THR A 18 -3.63 -9.78 5.59
N SER A 19 -2.49 -10.47 5.46
CA SER A 19 -1.32 -10.26 6.33
C SER A 19 -1.02 -8.76 6.52
N LEU A 20 -0.70 -8.38 7.76
CA LEU A 20 -0.47 -6.99 8.16
C LEU A 20 0.66 -6.36 7.34
N ASP A 21 1.78 -7.08 7.18
CA ASP A 21 2.84 -6.69 6.27
C ASP A 21 2.39 -6.93 4.83
N LYS A 22 2.22 -5.82 4.10
CA LYS A 22 1.73 -5.79 2.72
C LYS A 22 2.79 -6.14 1.71
N ARG A 23 4.06 -6.34 2.10
CA ARG A 23 5.11 -6.82 1.21
C ARG A 23 4.71 -8.13 0.50
N GLY A 24 5.02 -8.21 -0.80
CA GLY A 24 4.64 -9.32 -1.67
C GLY A 24 3.15 -9.37 -2.02
N GLN A 25 2.35 -8.38 -1.60
CA GLN A 25 0.93 -8.32 -1.89
C GLN A 25 0.62 -7.28 -2.97
N LYS A 26 -0.45 -7.54 -3.72
CA LYS A 26 -1.09 -6.60 -4.62
C LYS A 26 -2.45 -6.21 -4.04
N ILE A 27 -2.63 -4.93 -3.75
CA ILE A 27 -3.77 -4.39 -3.02
C ILE A 27 -4.59 -3.50 -3.94
N ASN A 28 -5.87 -3.81 -4.08
CA ASN A 28 -6.82 -2.98 -4.83
C ASN A 28 -7.55 -2.06 -3.85
N LEU A 29 -7.30 -0.76 -3.97
CA LEU A 29 -7.93 0.28 -3.18
C LEU A 29 -9.19 0.74 -3.90
N TRP A 30 -10.25 -0.03 -3.74
CA TRP A 30 -11.58 0.28 -4.24
C TRP A 30 -12.63 -0.29 -3.31
N THR A 31 -13.60 0.53 -2.93
CA THR A 31 -14.64 0.12 -1.98
C THR A 31 -15.51 -0.93 -2.65
N LYS A 32 -15.60 -2.11 -2.02
CA LYS A 32 -16.40 -3.22 -2.53
C LYS A 32 -17.08 -3.94 -1.37
N ASP A 33 -18.26 -4.50 -1.62
CA ASP A 33 -18.84 -5.46 -0.70
C ASP A 33 -17.98 -6.74 -0.71
N ALA A 34 -17.22 -6.94 0.37
CA ALA A 34 -16.25 -8.02 0.48
C ALA A 34 -16.87 -9.37 0.87
N HIS A 35 -18.17 -9.38 1.21
CA HIS A 35 -18.90 -10.55 1.71
C HIS A 35 -18.25 -11.28 2.89
N GLY A 36 -17.51 -10.55 3.74
CA GLY A 36 -16.85 -11.10 4.92
C GLY A 36 -15.43 -10.56 5.12
N VAL A 37 -14.69 -11.22 6.02
CA VAL A 37 -13.32 -10.84 6.43
C VAL A 37 -12.25 -11.83 5.93
N GLU A 38 -12.63 -12.77 5.07
CA GLU A 38 -11.74 -13.84 4.58
C GLU A 38 -11.33 -13.63 3.11
N THR A 39 -11.62 -12.46 2.55
CA THR A 39 -11.30 -12.11 1.16
C THR A 39 -10.29 -10.96 1.08
N LYS A 40 -9.79 -10.68 -0.13
CA LYS A 40 -8.89 -9.54 -0.40
C LYS A 40 -9.63 -8.23 -0.64
N ASP A 41 -10.94 -8.30 -0.84
CA ASP A 41 -11.79 -7.14 -1.06
C ASP A 41 -11.99 -6.40 0.27
N MET A 42 -12.24 -5.09 0.20
CA MET A 42 -12.27 -4.22 1.39
C MET A 42 -13.45 -3.27 1.37
N TYR A 43 -14.08 -3.10 2.54
CA TYR A 43 -15.11 -2.10 2.77
C TYR A 43 -14.54 -0.70 2.98
N LYS A 44 -13.33 -0.59 3.55
CA LYS A 44 -12.71 0.70 3.92
C LYS A 44 -11.28 0.82 3.38
N PRO A 45 -11.07 0.81 2.05
CA PRO A 45 -9.75 1.07 1.49
C PRO A 45 -9.35 2.52 1.75
N VAL A 46 -8.07 2.73 2.07
CA VAL A 46 -7.49 4.08 2.23
C VAL A 46 -6.21 4.13 1.41
N PRO A 47 -6.03 5.11 0.50
CA PRO A 47 -4.85 5.23 -0.34
C PRO A 47 -3.64 5.79 0.41
N PHE A 48 -3.33 5.17 1.53
CA PHE A 48 -2.24 5.52 2.42
C PHE A 48 -1.55 4.26 2.95
N TYR A 49 -0.23 4.25 2.92
CA TYR A 49 0.57 3.21 3.57
C TYR A 49 1.78 3.82 4.28
N MET A 50 2.28 3.10 5.28
CA MET A 50 3.46 3.45 6.06
C MET A 50 4.51 2.37 5.91
N SER A 51 5.76 2.80 5.81
CA SER A 51 6.93 1.93 5.85
C SER A 51 7.56 1.97 7.24
N SER A 52 8.08 0.83 7.69
CA SER A 52 8.94 0.77 8.89
C SER A 52 10.31 1.46 8.70
N ARG A 53 10.52 2.17 7.58
CA ARG A 53 11.72 2.98 7.27
C ARG A 53 11.56 4.48 7.53
N GLY A 54 10.48 4.88 8.19
CA GLY A 54 10.29 6.26 8.67
C GLY A 54 9.55 7.14 7.68
N TYR A 55 8.75 6.54 6.82
CA TYR A 55 7.95 7.30 5.86
C TYR A 55 6.57 6.71 5.65
N GLY A 56 5.63 7.55 5.26
CA GLY A 56 4.33 7.18 4.74
C GLY A 56 4.06 7.85 3.39
N VAL A 57 3.22 7.22 2.59
CA VAL A 57 2.83 7.73 1.27
C VAL A 57 1.30 7.77 1.22
N PHE A 58 0.76 8.94 0.92
CA PHE A 58 -0.65 9.12 0.57
C PHE A 58 -0.76 9.42 -0.91
N ILE A 59 -1.63 8.69 -1.60
CA ILE A 59 -1.99 8.93 -2.99
C ILE A 59 -3.28 9.75 -2.96
N HIS A 60 -3.18 11.04 -3.29
CA HIS A 60 -4.28 11.98 -3.17
C HIS A 60 -5.20 11.89 -4.40
N THR A 61 -6.01 10.84 -4.41
CA THR A 61 -7.07 10.64 -5.39
C THR A 61 -8.22 9.85 -4.76
N SER A 62 -9.41 10.02 -5.32
CA SER A 62 -10.57 9.16 -5.05
C SER A 62 -10.77 8.11 -6.14
N ALA A 63 -9.97 8.15 -7.21
CA ALA A 63 -10.01 7.16 -8.27
C ALA A 63 -9.50 5.80 -7.76
N PRO A 64 -9.90 4.68 -8.41
CA PRO A 64 -9.33 3.37 -8.10
C PRO A 64 -7.79 3.38 -8.19
N VAL A 65 -7.13 2.87 -7.15
CA VAL A 65 -5.68 2.70 -7.10
C VAL A 65 -5.35 1.23 -6.83
N THR A 66 -4.33 0.71 -7.51
CA THR A 66 -3.74 -0.59 -7.18
C THR A 66 -2.30 -0.39 -6.73
N LEU A 67 -1.96 -0.92 -5.57
CA LEU A 67 -0.61 -0.92 -5.03
C LEU A 67 -0.01 -2.32 -5.19
N ASP A 68 1.16 -2.42 -5.82
CA ASP A 68 1.93 -3.65 -5.90
C ASP A 68 3.19 -3.48 -5.04
N PHE A 69 3.21 -4.16 -3.89
CA PHE A 69 4.30 -4.07 -2.92
C PHE A 69 5.34 -5.17 -3.12
N GLY A 70 5.77 -5.35 -4.36
CA GLY A 70 6.76 -6.34 -4.76
C GLY A 70 6.20 -7.74 -4.99
N GLN A 71 4.91 -7.83 -5.33
CA GLN A 71 4.27 -9.07 -5.80
C GLN A 71 4.73 -9.41 -7.22
N ALA A 72 4.86 -8.40 -8.10
CA ALA A 72 5.39 -8.58 -9.46
C ALA A 72 6.93 -8.52 -9.51
N TYR A 73 7.54 -7.58 -8.77
CA TYR A 73 8.99 -7.41 -8.72
C TYR A 73 9.43 -7.02 -7.31
N HIS A 74 10.10 -7.95 -6.61
CA HIS A 74 10.33 -7.88 -5.16
C HIS A 74 11.09 -6.62 -4.67
N GLU A 75 11.82 -5.93 -5.54
CA GLU A 75 12.61 -4.75 -5.19
C GLU A 75 11.87 -3.42 -5.45
N ALA A 76 10.65 -3.45 -6.01
CA ALA A 76 9.88 -2.23 -6.30
C ALA A 76 8.49 -2.24 -5.66
N SER A 77 8.08 -1.06 -5.20
CA SER A 77 6.67 -0.75 -4.91
C SER A 77 6.11 0.06 -6.07
N THR A 78 5.01 -0.38 -6.67
CA THR A 78 4.42 0.24 -7.86
C THR A 78 3.01 0.72 -7.54
N VAL A 79 2.66 1.91 -8.03
CA VAL A 79 1.32 2.50 -7.94
C VAL A 79 0.71 2.52 -9.34
N PHE A 80 -0.47 1.92 -9.48
CA PHE A 80 -1.32 2.07 -10.65
C PHE A 80 -2.52 2.93 -10.27
N SER A 81 -2.71 4.05 -10.96
CA SER A 81 -3.85 4.95 -10.73
C SER A 81 -4.73 4.97 -11.97
N ALA A 82 -6.04 4.95 -11.77
CA ALA A 82 -7.00 5.24 -12.84
C ALA A 82 -7.11 6.75 -13.13
N ASP A 83 -6.58 7.60 -12.23
CA ASP A 83 -6.46 9.04 -12.43
C ASP A 83 -5.27 9.34 -13.39
N PRO A 84 -5.44 10.20 -14.40
CA PRO A 84 -4.33 10.65 -15.25
C PRO A 84 -3.26 11.47 -14.49
N ILE A 85 -3.60 12.02 -13.33
CA ILE A 85 -2.66 12.81 -12.51
C ILE A 85 -2.29 11.99 -11.27
N LEU A 86 -0.98 11.89 -11.02
CA LEU A 86 -0.44 11.29 -9.81
C LEU A 86 -0.06 12.38 -8.81
N ASP A 87 -0.90 12.62 -7.82
CA ASP A 87 -0.64 13.51 -6.69
C ASP A 87 -0.23 12.69 -5.44
N LEU A 88 1.00 12.88 -4.98
CA LEU A 88 1.61 12.09 -3.91
C LEU A 88 2.10 12.98 -2.78
N PHE A 89 1.71 12.61 -1.56
CA PHE A 89 2.24 13.21 -0.34
C PHE A 89 3.17 12.20 0.34
N LEU A 90 4.44 12.60 0.50
CA LEU A 90 5.43 11.86 1.27
C LEU A 90 5.50 12.44 2.68
N PHE A 91 5.09 11.63 3.65
CA PHE A 91 5.23 11.95 5.07
C PHE A 91 6.54 11.35 5.56
N THR A 92 7.49 12.17 5.97
CA THR A 92 8.72 11.70 6.63
C THR A 92 8.54 11.80 8.13
N GLY A 93 9.05 10.82 8.88
CA GLY A 93 9.01 10.83 10.34
C GLY A 93 10.23 10.13 10.91
N ASP A 94 10.78 10.70 11.99
CA ASP A 94 11.81 10.06 12.79
C ASP A 94 11.16 9.11 13.81
N TYR A 95 11.80 7.97 14.06
CA TYR A 95 11.41 7.02 15.11
C TYR A 95 11.93 7.40 16.51
N ARG A 96 12.18 8.69 16.75
CA ARG A 96 12.70 9.17 18.02
C ARG A 96 11.59 9.38 19.05
#